data_AF-X0X4X5-F1
#
_entry.id   AF-X0X4X5-F1
#
_cell.length_a   1.000
_cell.length_b   1.000
_cell.length_c   1.000
_cell.angle_alpha   90.00
_cell.angle_beta   90.00
_cell.angle_gamma   90.00
#
_symmetry.space_group_name_H-M   'P 1'
#
loop_
_entity.id
_entity.type
_entity.pdbx_description
1 polymer ?
#
loop_
_entity_poly.entity_id
_entity_poly.type
_entity_poly.pdbx_seq_one_letter_code
_entity_poly.pdbx_strand_id
1 'polypeptide(L)'
;LAILLVSLAAARVTLYMLHRVAGPLTRLERVVSEISAGNLNVSTSLRENDELREFPMALAEMVTSLATTVEGLRRAHSGLRSAVETLPEDPSTAERLAAIREHLQEAEKEVARFRCPTAQGTR
;
A
#
# COMPACT_ATOMS: atom_id res chain seq x y z
N LEU A 1 -2.42 -52.55 -11.26
CA LEU A 1 -2.48 -52.03 -9.87
C LEU A 1 -1.43 -50.95 -9.62
N ALA A 2 -0.14 -51.23 -9.82
CA ALA A 2 0.94 -50.26 -9.55
C ALA A 2 0.79 -48.93 -10.29
N ILE A 3 0.51 -48.95 -11.61
CA ILE A 3 0.30 -47.72 -12.40
C ILE A 3 -0.85 -46.89 -11.83
N LEU A 4 -1.98 -47.52 -11.51
CA LEU A 4 -3.15 -46.85 -10.92
C LEU A 4 -2.81 -46.17 -9.59
N LEU A 5 -2.06 -46.86 -8.72
CA LEU A 5 -1.64 -46.32 -7.42
C LEU A 5 -0.67 -45.15 -7.58
N VAL A 6 0.30 -45.26 -8.50
CA VAL A 6 1.24 -44.18 -8.82
C VAL A 6 0.52 -42.97 -9.39
N SER A 7 -0.42 -43.17 -10.33
CA SER A 7 -1.23 -42.09 -10.89
C SER A 7 -2.08 -41.40 -9.82
N LEU A 8 -2.68 -42.18 -8.91
CA LEU A 8 -3.48 -41.63 -7.81
C LEU A 8 -2.61 -40.83 -6.81
N ALA A 9 -1.43 -41.34 -6.48
CA ALA A 9 -0.47 -40.64 -5.62
C ALA A 9 0.01 -39.34 -6.27
N ALA A 10 0.37 -39.37 -7.54
CA ALA A 10 0.78 -38.19 -8.30
C ALA A 10 -0.33 -37.13 -8.33
N ALA A 11 -1.57 -37.53 -8.67
CA ALA A 11 -2.72 -36.62 -8.68
C ALA A 11 -2.95 -35.97 -7.30
N ARG A 12 -2.84 -36.75 -6.22
CA ARG A 12 -2.97 -36.23 -4.85
C ARG A 12 -1.89 -35.21 -4.50
N VAL A 13 -0.64 -35.46 -4.88
CA VAL A 13 0.48 -34.53 -4.66
C VAL A 13 0.26 -33.24 -5.46
N THR A 14 -0.14 -33.33 -6.72
CA THR A 14 -0.42 -32.14 -7.56
C THR A 14 -1.55 -31.30 -6.97
N LEU A 15 -2.66 -31.92 -6.57
CA LEU A 15 -3.76 -31.20 -5.92
C LEU A 15 -3.34 -30.58 -4.59
N TYR A 16 -2.53 -31.29 -3.79
CA TYR A 16 -2.00 -30.76 -2.53
C TYR A 16 -1.13 -29.51 -2.76
N MET A 17 -0.23 -29.56 -3.76
CA MET A 17 0.61 -28.41 -4.13
C MET A 17 -0.23 -27.22 -4.62
N LEU A 18 -1.27 -27.47 -5.42
CA LEU A 18 -2.15 -26.40 -5.93
C LEU A 18 -2.85 -25.65 -4.79
N HIS A 19 -3.40 -26.37 -3.80
CA HIS A 19 -4.07 -25.73 -2.66
C HIS A 19 -3.09 -24.93 -1.78
N ARG A 20 -1.84 -25.40 -1.65
CA ARG A 20 -0.81 -24.71 -0.87
C ARG A 20 -0.36 -23.39 -1.50
N VAL A 21 -0.54 -23.20 -2.81
CA VAL A 21 -0.24 -21.94 -3.52
C VAL A 21 -1.48 -21.06 -3.68
N ALA A 22 -2.64 -21.63 -4.02
CA ALA A 22 -3.86 -20.88 -4.28
C ALA A 22 -4.35 -20.09 -3.04
N GLY A 23 -4.31 -20.70 -1.86
CA GLY A 23 -4.75 -20.03 -0.62
C GLY A 23 -3.95 -18.76 -0.29
N PRO A 24 -2.61 -18.82 -0.27
CA PRO A 24 -1.75 -17.64 -0.11
C PRO A 24 -1.95 -16.57 -1.19
N LEU A 25 -2.13 -16.96 -2.46
CA LEU A 25 -2.36 -16.01 -3.55
C LEU A 25 -3.67 -15.21 -3.38
N THR A 26 -4.77 -15.86 -3.01
CA THR A 26 -6.03 -15.14 -2.75
C THR A 26 -5.92 -14.18 -1.57
N ARG A 27 -5.11 -14.51 -0.55
CA ARG A 27 -4.81 -13.57 0.55
C ARG A 27 -4.00 -12.38 0.05
N LEU A 28 -2.99 -12.63 -0.77
CA LEU A 28 -2.18 -11.59 -1.37
C LEU A 28 -3.02 -10.62 -2.22
N GLU A 29 -3.92 -11.14 -3.05
CA GLU A 29 -4.84 -10.34 -3.85
C GLU A 29 -5.64 -9.35 -2.99
N ARG A 30 -6.13 -9.79 -1.83
CA ARG A 30 -6.85 -8.92 -0.88
C ARG A 30 -5.95 -7.83 -0.31
N VAL A 31 -4.73 -8.16 0.09
CA VAL A 31 -3.77 -7.18 0.62
C VAL A 31 -3.43 -6.14 -0.46
N VAL A 32 -3.16 -6.56 -1.69
CA VAL A 32 -2.90 -5.66 -2.82
C VAL A 32 -4.12 -4.78 -3.12
N SER A 33 -5.32 -5.34 -3.08
CA SER A 33 -6.56 -4.58 -3.24
C SER A 33 -6.71 -3.52 -2.15
N GLU A 34 -6.41 -3.84 -0.89
CA GLU A 34 -6.45 -2.88 0.21
C GLU A 34 -5.41 -1.76 0.03
N ILE A 35 -4.19 -2.09 -0.37
CA ILE A 35 -3.13 -1.11 -0.68
C ILE A 35 -3.58 -0.19 -1.81
N SER A 36 -4.17 -0.74 -2.87
CA SER A 36 -4.67 0.03 -4.01
C SER A 36 -5.80 0.99 -3.63
N ALA A 37 -6.62 0.62 -2.64
CA ALA A 37 -7.66 1.47 -2.06
C ALA A 37 -7.10 2.53 -1.08
N GLY A 38 -5.78 2.63 -0.96
CA GLY A 38 -5.11 3.58 -0.08
C GLY A 38 -4.89 3.09 1.35
N ASN A 39 -5.19 1.83 1.67
CA ASN A 39 -4.87 1.28 2.99
C ASN A 39 -3.40 0.83 3.06
N LEU A 40 -2.53 1.68 3.61
CA LEU A 40 -1.13 1.34 3.84
C LEU A 40 -0.90 0.77 5.24
N ASN A 41 -1.94 0.69 6.06
CA ASN A 41 -1.92 0.04 7.38
C ASN A 41 -2.37 -1.43 7.31
N VAL A 42 -1.82 -2.18 6.36
CA VAL A 42 -2.15 -3.59 6.13
C VAL A 42 -1.10 -4.51 6.74
N SER A 43 -1.53 -5.67 7.26
CA SER A 43 -0.60 -6.73 7.64
C SER A 43 -0.18 -7.49 6.39
N THR A 44 1.11 -7.42 6.05
CA THR A 44 1.69 -8.16 4.92
C THR A 44 2.18 -9.55 5.33
N SER A 45 1.98 -9.98 6.58
CA SER A 45 2.45 -11.28 7.06
C SER A 45 1.68 -12.44 6.40
N LEU A 46 2.43 -13.35 5.74
CA LEU A 46 1.94 -14.67 5.35
C LEU A 46 2.42 -15.72 6.38
N ARG A 47 1.75 -16.87 6.42
CA ARG A 47 2.12 -17.94 7.35
C ARG A 47 3.51 -18.48 6.99
N GLU A 48 4.27 -18.85 8.02
CA GLU A 48 5.64 -19.33 7.92
C GLU A 48 5.80 -20.54 6.97
N ASN A 49 4.76 -21.32 6.69
CA ASN A 49 4.83 -22.53 5.85
C ASN A 49 4.42 -22.34 4.37
N ASP A 50 4.22 -21.10 3.91
CA ASP A 50 3.88 -20.83 2.51
C ASP A 50 5.15 -20.69 1.65
N GLU A 51 5.14 -21.23 0.42
CA GLU A 51 6.29 -21.20 -0.54
C GLU A 51 6.69 -19.77 -0.96
N LEU A 52 5.91 -18.75 -0.58
CA LEU A 52 6.07 -17.37 -1.01
C LEU A 52 6.83 -16.50 0.00
N ARG A 53 7.60 -17.07 0.94
CA ARG A 53 8.20 -16.34 2.09
C ARG A 53 8.87 -15.00 1.78
N GLU A 54 9.57 -14.87 0.66
CA GLU A 54 10.27 -13.62 0.29
C GLU A 54 9.31 -12.52 -0.20
N PHE A 55 8.17 -12.91 -0.77
CA PHE A 55 7.20 -11.97 -1.33
C PHE A 55 6.55 -11.05 -0.27
N PRO A 56 6.06 -11.54 0.89
CA PRO A 56 5.63 -10.73 2.03
C PRO A 56 6.61 -9.67 2.47
N MET A 57 7.90 -10.02 2.49
CA MET A 57 8.95 -9.11 2.92
C MET A 57 9.09 -7.95 1.92
N ALA A 58 9.20 -8.27 0.63
CA ALA A 58 9.24 -7.26 -0.44
C ALA A 58 7.97 -6.40 -0.47
N LEU A 59 6.79 -7.00 -0.23
CA LEU A 59 5.52 -6.28 -0.14
C LEU A 59 5.50 -5.33 1.08
N ALA A 60 5.99 -5.79 2.23
CA ALA A 60 6.09 -4.96 3.43
C ALA A 60 7.00 -3.75 3.21
N GLU A 61 8.15 -3.96 2.57
CA GLU A 61 9.09 -2.91 2.22
C GLU A 61 8.45 -1.90 1.25
N MET A 62 7.75 -2.37 0.23
CA MET A 62 7.00 -1.53 -0.71
C MET A 62 5.95 -0.66 0.00
N VAL A 63 5.15 -1.25 0.90
CA VAL A 63 4.13 -0.51 1.68
C VAL A 63 4.77 0.52 2.58
N THR A 64 5.89 0.18 3.23
CA THR A 64 6.64 1.09 4.11
C THR A 64 7.21 2.27 3.33
N SER A 65 7.79 2.00 2.16
CA SER A 65 8.31 3.04 1.26
C SER A 65 7.20 3.97 0.79
N LEU A 66 6.06 3.41 0.38
CA LEU A 66 4.88 4.19 -0.04
C LEU A 66 4.33 5.05 1.10
N ALA A 67 4.23 4.52 2.32
CA ALA A 67 3.80 5.27 3.50
C ALA A 67 4.75 6.45 3.79
N THR A 68 6.06 6.20 3.72
CA THR A 68 7.09 7.23 3.91
C THR A 68 6.97 8.33 2.84
N THR A 69 6.74 7.97 1.58
CA THR A 69 6.52 8.93 0.49
C THR A 69 5.28 9.79 0.74
N VAL A 70 4.15 9.18 1.14
CA VAL A 70 2.91 9.89 1.46
C VAL A 70 3.12 10.87 2.61
N GLU A 71 3.82 10.47 3.67
CA GLU A 71 4.15 11.35 4.79
C GLU A 71 5.08 12.50 4.40
N GLY A 72 6.05 12.24 3.51
CA GLY A 72 6.89 13.28 2.92
C GLY A 72 6.07 14.30 2.14
N LEU A 73 5.11 13.84 1.34
CA LEU A 73 4.23 14.71 0.56
C LEU A 73 3.29 15.54 1.46
N ARG A 74 2.76 14.97 2.55
CA ARG A 74 2.00 15.72 3.57
C ARG A 74 2.81 16.84 4.21
N ARG A 75 4.07 16.55 4.57
CA ARG A 75 4.97 17.56 5.14
C ARG A 75 5.28 18.67 4.15
N ALA A 76 5.59 18.32 2.91
CA ALA A 76 5.84 19.30 1.85
C ALA A 76 4.61 20.18 1.57
N HIS A 77 3.43 19.56 1.49
CA HIS A 77 2.16 20.28 1.34
C HIS A 77 1.89 21.25 2.48
N SER A 78 2.02 20.80 3.73
CA SER A 78 1.88 21.66 4.90
C SER A 78 2.86 22.83 4.87
N GLY A 79 4.11 22.60 4.47
CA GLY A 79 5.12 23.66 4.34
C GLY A 79 4.76 24.68 3.25
N LEU A 80 4.30 24.22 2.08
CA LEU A 80 3.85 25.09 1.00
C LEU A 80 2.61 25.91 1.40
N ARG A 81 1.64 25.29 2.07
CA ARG A 81 0.44 25.98 2.56
C ARG A 81 0.81 27.12 3.52
N SER A 82 1.65 26.84 4.51
CA SER A 82 2.11 27.86 5.45
C SER A 82 2.91 28.97 4.74
N ALA A 83 3.76 28.64 3.76
CA ALA A 83 4.47 29.64 2.99
C ALA A 83 3.51 30.56 2.21
N VAL A 84 2.49 29.99 1.56
CA VAL A 84 1.45 30.75 0.83
C VAL A 84 0.62 31.63 1.76
N GLU A 85 0.30 31.17 2.96
CA GLU A 85 -0.42 31.96 3.98
C GLU A 85 0.38 33.18 4.48
N THR A 86 1.71 33.12 4.42
CA THR A 86 2.59 34.24 4.83
C THR A 86 2.85 35.26 3.72
N LEU A 87 2.45 34.99 2.48
CA LEU A 87 2.64 35.92 1.38
C LEU A 87 1.66 37.11 1.48
N PRO A 88 2.12 38.35 1.21
CA PRO A 88 1.23 39.50 1.18
C PRO A 88 0.20 39.36 0.05
N GLU A 89 -1.07 39.61 0.38
CA GLU A 89 -2.16 39.64 -0.60
C GLU A 89 -2.24 41.03 -1.25
N ASP A 90 -1.58 41.17 -2.40
CA ASP A 90 -1.72 42.35 -3.24
C ASP A 90 -2.83 42.12 -4.28
N PRO A 91 -3.57 43.17 -4.72
CA PRO A 91 -4.63 43.04 -5.73
C PRO A 91 -4.16 42.42 -7.05
N SER A 92 -2.87 42.55 -7.37
CA SER A 92 -2.24 42.01 -8.58
C SER A 92 -1.87 40.52 -8.47
N THR A 93 -1.74 39.97 -7.26
CA THR A 93 -1.36 38.58 -7.00
C THR A 93 -2.48 37.74 -6.40
N ALA A 94 -3.56 38.37 -5.92
CA ALA A 94 -4.72 37.73 -5.29
C ALA A 94 -5.30 36.58 -6.13
N GLU A 95 -5.50 36.78 -7.43
CA GLU A 95 -6.04 35.74 -8.33
C GLU A 95 -5.11 34.52 -8.44
N ARG A 96 -3.80 34.75 -8.50
CA ARG A 96 -2.80 33.67 -8.57
C ARG A 96 -2.70 32.92 -7.25
N LEU A 97 -2.75 33.62 -6.12
CA LEU A 97 -2.74 33.00 -4.79
C LEU A 97 -4.00 32.16 -4.56
N ALA A 98 -5.17 32.63 -5.02
CA ALA A 98 -6.40 31.85 -4.99
C ALA A 98 -6.28 30.53 -5.78
N ALA A 99 -5.74 30.58 -7.01
CA ALA A 99 -5.51 29.40 -7.82
C ALA A 99 -4.51 28.42 -7.17
N ILE A 100 -3.42 28.92 -6.57
CA ILE A 100 -2.45 28.07 -5.85
C ILE A 100 -3.10 27.37 -4.65
N ARG A 101 -3.94 28.07 -3.89
CA ARG A 101 -4.67 27.48 -2.75
C ARG A 101 -5.63 26.39 -3.20
N GLU A 102 -6.32 26.60 -4.31
CA GLU A 102 -7.21 25.57 -4.90
C GLU A 102 -6.42 24.31 -5.29
N HIS A 103 -5.29 24.47 -5.98
CA HIS A 103 -4.42 23.35 -6.33
C HIS A 103 -3.84 22.64 -5.10
N LEU A 104 -3.43 23.38 -4.07
CA LEU A 104 -2.99 22.79 -2.81
C LEU A 104 -4.13 22.00 -2.15
N GLN A 105 -5.34 22.55 -2.09
CA GLN A 105 -6.48 21.85 -1.50
C GLN A 105 -6.81 20.55 -2.26
N GLU A 106 -6.72 20.56 -3.58
CA GLU A 106 -6.95 19.36 -4.39
C GLU A 106 -5.87 18.30 -4.14
N ALA A 107 -4.60 18.70 -4.11
CA ALA A 107 -3.50 17.80 -3.76
C ALA A 107 -3.65 17.21 -2.34
N GLU A 108 -4.15 18.00 -1.38
CA GLU A 108 -4.41 17.52 -0.01
C GLU A 108 -5.44 16.39 0.01
N LYS A 109 -6.53 16.53 -0.76
CA LYS A 109 -7.58 15.49 -0.86
C LYS A 109 -7.02 14.18 -1.41
N GLU A 110 -6.23 14.25 -2.49
CA GLU A 110 -5.59 13.08 -3.10
C GLU A 110 -4.65 12.36 -2.12
N VAL A 111 -3.93 13.11 -1.29
CA VAL A 111 -2.99 12.56 -0.30
C VAL A 111 -3.73 12.08 0.97
N ALA A 112 -4.86 12.69 1.31
CA ALA A 112 -5.68 12.33 2.46
C ALA A 112 -6.35 10.97 2.31
N ARG A 113 -6.55 10.47 1.07
CA ARG A 113 -7.13 9.14 0.83
C ARG A 113 -6.29 7.99 1.39
N PHE A 114 -4.99 8.20 1.57
CA PHE A 114 -4.05 7.16 2.04
C PHE A 114 -4.05 7.04 3.58
N ARG A 115 -4.34 5.86 4.11
CA ARG A 115 -4.21 5.54 5.53
C ARG A 115 -2.82 4.95 5.81
N CYS A 116 -1.91 5.75 6.37
CA CYS A 116 -0.58 5.28 6.76
C CYS A 116 -0.64 4.53 8.10
N PRO A 117 0.29 3.58 8.36
CA PRO A 117 0.49 3.07 9.70
C PRO A 117 0.85 4.23 10.64
N THR A 118 0.07 4.44 11.69
CA THR A 118 0.54 5.25 12.81
C THR A 118 1.78 4.58 13.38
N ALA A 119 2.87 5.34 13.54
CA ALA A 119 4.10 4.87 14.18
C ALA A 119 3.81 4.38 15.61
N GLN A 120 3.34 3.15 15.76
CA GLN A 120 3.08 2.49 17.03
C GLN A 120 2.84 0.99 16.79
N GLY A 121 3.81 0.17 17.22
CA GLY A 121 3.62 -1.27 17.36
C GLY A 121 4.76 -2.16 16.91
N THR A 122 6.02 -1.81 17.16
CA THR A 122 7.04 -2.83 17.42
C THR A 122 6.59 -3.61 18.66
N ARG A 123 6.03 -4.80 18.46
CA ARG A 123 5.92 -5.85 19.47
C ARG A 123 6.24 -7.17 18.81
#